data_AF-A0AAE1NPC6-F1
#
_entry.id   AF-A0AAE1NPC6-F1
#
_cell.length_a   1.000
_cell.length_b   1.000
_cell.length_c   1.000
_cell.angle_alpha   90.00
_cell.angle_beta   90.00
_cell.angle_gamma   90.00
#
_symmetry.space_group_name_H-M   'P 1'
#
loop_
_entity.id
_entity.type
_entity.pdbx_description
1 polymer ?
#
loop_
_entity_poly.entity_id
_entity_poly.type
_entity_poly.pdbx_seq_one_letter_code
_entity_poly.pdbx_strand_id
1 'polypeptide(L)'
;MVRRGSGLAVVMVVIVMMVIVMMVKATNAAPETSVDILVGCGWMEECSHDHDPVCGTDNITYKNMCFLVRANCTSRNLHIAIRGKCTAEAAGCPTFNCSSESSPVCGSDNRTYINVCWLHHAKCLKPDLLVKFYTPCEVPGGEDGRCEKKCPMSSQPVCGTDNITYKNYCLLTKANCIHRNITVAIRGECLGKIHNKYCSKKCNYPNLSPICASSEGSINLYKDYCTFSKAKCLNPSLLPVDISLCAAEQPKVVPKTSHPDNNSLQERMVIFSGNPL
;
A
#
# COMPACT_ATOMS: atom_id res chain seq x y z
N MET A 1 100.43 5.42 -8.30
CA MET A 1 99.26 6.29 -8.61
C MET A 1 98.00 5.43 -8.61
N VAL A 2 97.25 5.44 -7.51
CA VAL A 2 96.00 4.67 -7.36
C VAL A 2 94.88 5.47 -8.01
N ARG A 3 94.29 4.95 -9.08
CA ARG A 3 93.17 5.59 -9.80
C ARG A 3 91.90 5.58 -8.94
N ARG A 4 91.62 6.70 -8.26
CA ARG A 4 90.28 7.08 -7.78
C ARG A 4 89.40 7.36 -8.99
N GLY A 5 88.69 6.36 -9.50
CA GLY A 5 87.77 6.51 -10.64
C GLY A 5 86.52 5.65 -10.59
N SER A 6 86.35 4.82 -9.56
CA SER A 6 85.26 3.84 -9.47
C SER A 6 84.09 4.28 -8.57
N GLY A 7 84.26 5.31 -7.74
CA GLY A 7 83.20 5.78 -6.83
C GLY A 7 82.06 6.51 -7.55
N LEU A 8 82.38 7.39 -8.51
CA LEU A 8 81.38 8.22 -9.17
C LEU A 8 80.44 7.39 -10.06
N ALA A 9 80.97 6.38 -10.76
CA ALA A 9 80.18 5.48 -11.59
C ALA A 9 79.22 4.62 -10.76
N VAL A 10 79.67 4.11 -9.61
CA VAL A 10 78.83 3.31 -8.70
C VAL A 10 77.72 4.18 -8.10
N VAL A 11 78.02 5.42 -7.70
CA VAL A 11 77.02 6.37 -7.17
C VAL A 11 75.96 6.71 -8.22
N MET A 12 76.35 6.93 -9.48
CA MET A 12 75.40 7.19 -10.56
C MET A 12 74.49 5.99 -10.84
N VAL A 13 75.03 4.76 -10.81
CA VAL A 13 74.22 3.54 -11.00
C VAL A 13 73.22 3.34 -9.86
N VAL A 14 73.60 3.62 -8.61
CA VAL A 14 72.70 3.54 -7.46
C VAL A 14 71.59 4.60 -7.54
N ILE A 15 71.92 5.83 -7.93
CA ILE A 15 70.92 6.90 -8.09
C ILE A 15 69.92 6.55 -9.22
N VAL A 16 70.40 6.07 -10.37
CA VAL A 16 69.52 5.67 -11.48
C VAL A 16 68.63 4.50 -11.06
N MET A 17 69.16 3.50 -10.36
CA MET A 17 68.36 2.40 -9.82
C MET A 17 67.32 2.88 -8.79
N MET A 18 67.66 3.82 -7.91
CA MET A 18 66.70 4.37 -6.94
C MET A 18 65.60 5.19 -7.62
N VAL A 19 65.92 6.00 -8.64
CA VAL A 19 64.94 6.76 -9.42
C VAL A 19 64.01 5.80 -10.18
N ILE A 20 64.56 4.74 -10.79
CA ILE A 20 63.75 3.70 -11.46
C ILE A 20 62.82 3.01 -10.45
N VAL A 21 63.31 2.63 -9.26
CA VAL A 21 62.47 2.02 -8.21
C VAL A 21 61.38 2.97 -7.73
N MET A 22 61.65 4.27 -7.61
CA MET A 22 60.64 5.27 -7.24
C MET A 22 59.60 5.49 -8.34
N MET A 23 60.01 5.51 -9.61
CA MET A 23 59.10 5.61 -10.76
C MET A 23 58.24 4.36 -10.92
N VAL A 24 58.80 3.16 -10.70
CA VAL A 24 58.07 1.88 -10.70
C VAL A 24 57.06 1.82 -9.53
N LYS A 25 57.37 2.41 -8.37
CA LYS A 25 56.40 2.55 -7.28
C LYS A 25 55.26 3.52 -7.61
N ALA A 26 55.52 4.56 -8.40
CA ALA A 26 54.49 5.51 -8.84
C ALA A 26 53.51 4.93 -9.87
N THR A 27 53.94 3.93 -10.67
CA THR A 27 53.07 3.22 -11.63
C THR A 27 52.38 1.99 -11.03
N ASN A 28 52.86 1.50 -9.88
CA ASN A 28 52.28 0.36 -9.15
C ASN A 28 51.60 0.77 -7.83
N ALA A 29 51.32 2.06 -7.65
CA ALA A 29 50.39 2.50 -6.64
C ALA A 29 49.00 1.99 -7.06
N ALA A 30 48.65 0.80 -6.53
CA ALA A 30 47.29 0.32 -6.55
C ALA A 30 46.40 1.46 -6.01
N PRO A 31 45.25 1.75 -6.65
CA PRO A 31 44.34 2.73 -6.10
C PRO A 31 44.03 2.28 -4.67
N GLU A 32 44.18 3.18 -3.70
CA GLU A 32 43.56 2.99 -2.39
C GLU A 32 42.11 2.65 -2.68
N THR A 33 41.76 1.41 -2.40
CA THR A 33 40.46 0.86 -2.70
C THR A 33 39.44 1.73 -1.99
N SER A 34 38.80 2.62 -2.74
CA SER A 34 37.39 2.89 -2.54
C SER A 34 36.75 1.53 -2.29
N VAL A 35 36.01 1.43 -1.20
CA VAL A 35 35.15 0.27 -0.96
C VAL A 35 34.04 0.35 -2.00
N ASP A 36 34.39 0.09 -3.26
CA ASP A 36 33.45 -0.18 -4.33
C ASP A 36 32.83 -1.51 -3.96
N ILE A 37 31.58 -1.42 -3.51
CA ILE A 37 30.69 -2.53 -3.23
C ILE A 37 30.46 -3.27 -4.56
N LEU A 38 31.45 -4.06 -4.96
CA LEU A 38 31.34 -5.09 -5.98
C LEU A 38 31.11 -6.43 -5.29
N VAL A 39 30.10 -6.48 -4.40
CA VAL A 39 29.52 -7.76 -3.99
C VAL A 39 28.64 -8.21 -5.15
N GLY A 40 29.27 -8.83 -6.14
CA GLY A 40 28.59 -9.47 -7.25
C GLY A 40 27.75 -10.64 -6.73
N CYS A 41 26.56 -10.81 -7.30
CA CYS A 41 25.57 -11.83 -6.96
C CYS A 41 26.03 -13.29 -7.11
N GLY A 42 27.26 -13.52 -7.55
CA GLY A 42 27.86 -14.84 -7.76
C GLY A 42 28.62 -15.41 -6.56
N TRP A 43 28.90 -14.61 -5.51
CA TRP A 43 29.79 -15.03 -4.42
C TRP A 43 29.35 -14.43 -3.07
N MET A 44 28.10 -14.65 -2.67
CA MET A 44 27.70 -14.33 -1.29
C MET A 44 27.86 -15.56 -0.42
N GLU A 45 28.94 -15.59 0.37
CA GLU A 45 28.95 -16.36 1.61
C GLU A 45 27.77 -15.92 2.48
N GLU A 46 27.27 -16.83 3.32
CA GLU A 46 26.06 -16.64 4.11
C GLU A 46 26.00 -15.26 4.78
N CYS A 47 24.85 -14.59 4.70
CA CYS A 47 24.69 -13.30 5.36
C CYS A 47 24.80 -13.45 6.87
N SER A 48 25.60 -12.60 7.51
CA SER A 48 25.67 -12.49 8.97
C SER A 48 24.27 -12.38 9.58
N HIS A 49 24.11 -12.93 10.78
CA HIS A 49 22.87 -12.88 11.53
C HIS A 49 22.64 -11.57 12.30
N ASP A 50 23.58 -10.63 12.23
CA ASP A 50 23.47 -9.30 12.83
C ASP A 50 22.16 -8.61 12.45
N HIS A 51 21.57 -7.92 13.43
CA HIS A 51 20.28 -7.25 13.31
C HIS A 51 20.46 -5.73 13.18
N ASP A 52 20.91 -5.32 12.01
CA ASP A 52 21.10 -3.91 11.63
C ASP A 52 20.16 -3.55 10.46
N PRO A 53 18.86 -3.35 10.73
CA PRO A 53 17.86 -3.27 9.67
C PRO A 53 18.08 -2.09 8.73
N VAL A 54 17.76 -2.28 7.45
CA VAL A 54 17.77 -1.23 6.42
C VAL A 54 16.47 -1.25 5.63
N CYS A 55 15.97 -0.08 5.24
CA CYS A 55 14.79 0.06 4.41
C CYS A 55 15.22 0.18 2.94
N GLY A 56 14.74 -0.72 2.09
CA GLY A 56 14.98 -0.67 0.65
C GLY A 56 14.10 0.38 -0.06
N THR A 57 14.50 0.76 -1.28
CA THR A 57 13.69 1.61 -2.18
C THR A 57 12.38 0.94 -2.64
N ASP A 58 12.23 -0.36 -2.38
CA ASP A 58 11.01 -1.15 -2.54
C ASP A 58 10.10 -1.16 -1.29
N ASN A 59 10.44 -0.35 -0.27
CA ASN A 59 9.74 -0.28 1.02
C ASN A 59 9.76 -1.57 1.84
N ILE A 60 10.70 -2.46 1.57
CA ILE A 60 10.92 -3.67 2.36
C ILE A 60 12.01 -3.42 3.39
N THR A 61 11.75 -3.83 4.64
CA THR A 61 12.75 -3.83 5.69
C THR A 61 13.59 -5.10 5.58
N TYR A 62 14.87 -4.93 5.23
CA TYR A 62 15.85 -6.01 5.19
C TYR A 62 16.52 -6.16 6.55
N LYS A 63 16.78 -7.40 6.96
CA LYS A 63 17.39 -7.75 8.26
C LYS A 63 18.73 -7.04 8.48
N ASN A 64 19.53 -6.93 7.42
CA ASN A 64 20.74 -6.13 7.35
C ASN A 64 21.12 -5.84 5.88
N MET A 65 22.19 -5.08 5.67
CA MET A 65 22.66 -4.68 4.34
C MET A 65 22.93 -5.87 3.41
N CYS A 66 23.46 -6.99 3.93
CA CYS A 66 23.72 -8.18 3.13
C CYS A 66 22.43 -8.71 2.48
N PHE A 67 21.34 -8.76 3.24
CA PHE A 67 20.04 -9.20 2.72
C PHE A 67 19.48 -8.26 1.64
N LEU A 68 19.73 -6.94 1.73
CA LEU A 68 19.32 -5.99 0.70
C LEU A 68 20.13 -6.17 -0.58
N VAL A 69 21.46 -6.26 -0.48
CA VAL A 69 22.33 -6.48 -1.66
C VAL A 69 22.00 -7.81 -2.33
N ARG A 70 21.70 -8.85 -1.55
CA ARG A 70 21.23 -10.14 -2.06
C ARG A 70 19.90 -10.03 -2.82
N ALA A 71 18.96 -9.22 -2.34
CA ALA A 71 17.70 -9.00 -3.04
C ALA A 71 17.86 -8.15 -4.32
N ASN A 72 18.83 -7.23 -4.33
CA ASN A 72 19.18 -6.41 -5.51
C ASN A 72 19.70 -7.26 -6.67
N CYS A 73 20.18 -8.48 -6.40
CA CYS A 73 20.54 -9.45 -7.42
C CYS A 73 19.37 -9.87 -8.31
N THR A 74 18.17 -9.90 -7.76
CA THR A 74 16.94 -10.18 -8.51
C THR A 74 16.34 -8.88 -9.03
N SER A 75 16.33 -7.83 -8.20
CA SER A 75 15.76 -6.52 -8.51
C SER A 75 16.86 -5.52 -8.79
N ARG A 76 17.32 -5.39 -10.04
CA ARG A 76 18.53 -4.63 -10.47
C ARG A 76 18.61 -3.12 -10.11
N ASN A 77 17.66 -2.57 -9.35
CA ASN A 77 17.61 -1.16 -8.93
C ASN A 77 17.15 -1.01 -7.46
N LEU A 78 17.51 -1.97 -6.62
CA LEU A 78 17.21 -1.92 -5.19
C LEU A 78 18.36 -1.26 -4.43
N HIS A 79 18.07 -0.13 -3.78
CA HIS A 79 19.02 0.62 -2.96
C HIS A 79 18.48 0.82 -1.56
N ILE A 80 19.33 1.27 -0.65
CA ILE A 80 18.87 1.75 0.67
C ILE A 80 18.08 3.04 0.43
N ALA A 81 16.80 3.04 0.81
CA ALA A 81 16.05 4.27 1.00
C ALA A 81 16.54 4.96 2.29
N ILE A 82 16.44 4.25 3.43
CA ILE A 82 16.77 4.78 4.77
C ILE A 82 17.42 3.70 5.63
N ARG A 83 18.34 4.12 6.52
CA ARG A 83 18.92 3.26 7.56
C ARG A 83 17.89 3.01 8.67
N GLY A 84 17.74 1.75 9.10
CA GLY A 84 16.69 1.34 10.02
C GLY A 84 15.53 0.62 9.32
N LYS A 85 14.47 0.30 10.08
CA LYS A 85 13.25 -0.29 9.52
C LYS A 85 12.49 0.75 8.69
N CYS A 86 11.74 0.29 7.69
CA CYS A 86 10.83 1.18 6.97
C CYS A 86 9.77 1.72 7.95
N THR A 87 9.77 3.03 8.16
CA THR A 87 8.71 3.74 8.90
C THR A 87 7.97 4.68 7.96
N ALA A 88 6.76 5.06 8.35
CA ALA A 88 5.96 5.99 7.55
C ALA A 88 6.68 7.34 7.42
N GLU A 89 7.31 7.84 8.49
CA GLU A 89 8.06 9.10 8.43
C GLU A 89 9.27 9.02 7.50
N ALA A 90 9.96 7.87 7.52
CA ALA A 90 11.13 7.61 6.69
C ALA A 90 10.77 7.64 5.20
N ALA A 91 9.71 6.96 4.76
CA ALA A 91 9.34 6.90 3.34
C ALA A 91 8.74 8.19 2.76
N GLY A 92 8.77 9.31 3.51
CA GLY A 92 8.13 10.55 3.10
C GLY A 92 6.60 10.48 3.10
N CYS A 93 6.02 9.58 3.91
CA CYS A 93 4.57 9.52 4.02
C CYS A 93 4.05 10.80 4.69
N PRO A 94 2.93 11.35 4.20
CA PRO A 94 2.29 12.48 4.86
C PRO A 94 1.98 12.12 6.30
N THR A 95 2.16 13.07 7.23
CA THR A 95 1.67 12.89 8.59
C THR A 95 0.13 12.89 8.57
N PHE A 96 -0.48 11.71 8.74
CA PHE A 96 -1.94 11.59 8.84
C PHE A 96 -2.39 11.80 10.29
N ASN A 97 -3.28 12.76 10.50
CA ASN A 97 -3.94 12.96 11.78
C ASN A 97 -5.19 12.06 11.86
N CYS A 98 -4.97 10.79 12.20
CA CYS A 98 -6.05 9.82 12.40
C CYS A 98 -6.56 9.85 13.85
N SER A 99 -7.87 9.74 14.03
CA SER A 99 -8.48 9.56 15.36
C SER A 99 -7.93 8.30 16.05
N SER A 100 -7.82 8.36 17.39
CA SER A 100 -7.52 7.21 18.25
C SER A 100 -8.76 6.36 18.56
N GLU A 101 -9.92 6.70 18.01
CA GLU A 101 -11.14 5.89 18.13
C GLU A 101 -10.91 4.47 17.54
N SER A 102 -11.26 3.46 18.34
CA SER A 102 -11.06 2.06 17.98
C SER A 102 -12.24 1.55 17.15
N SER A 103 -11.98 1.27 15.88
CA SER A 103 -12.90 0.63 14.94
C SER A 103 -12.10 -0.31 14.03
N PRO A 104 -11.58 -1.41 14.59
CA PRO A 104 -10.47 -2.16 14.01
C PRO A 104 -10.81 -2.83 12.69
N VAL A 105 -9.83 -2.85 11.78
CA VAL A 105 -9.91 -3.49 10.46
C VAL A 105 -8.72 -4.43 10.25
N CYS A 106 -8.92 -5.52 9.51
CA CYS A 106 -7.89 -6.47 9.14
C CYS A 106 -7.39 -6.14 7.74
N GLY A 107 -6.09 -5.91 7.58
CA GLY A 107 -5.45 -5.70 6.30
C GLY A 107 -5.26 -6.99 5.51
N SER A 108 -5.05 -6.87 4.20
CA SER A 108 -4.65 -7.97 3.31
C SER A 108 -3.29 -8.57 3.73
N ASP A 109 -2.47 -7.82 4.45
CA ASP A 109 -1.22 -8.26 5.08
C ASP A 109 -1.43 -8.97 6.43
N ASN A 110 -2.67 -9.31 6.76
CA ASN A 110 -3.07 -10.03 7.97
C ASN A 110 -2.72 -9.29 9.27
N ARG A 111 -2.60 -7.95 9.22
CA ARG A 111 -2.44 -7.09 10.41
C ARG A 111 -3.74 -6.38 10.78
N THR A 112 -4.01 -6.29 12.08
CA THR A 112 -5.10 -5.46 12.59
C THR A 112 -4.65 -4.00 12.68
N TYR A 113 -5.42 -3.11 12.06
CA TYR A 113 -5.27 -1.66 12.14
C TYR A 113 -6.34 -1.10 13.08
N ILE A 114 -5.97 -0.10 13.89
CA ILE A 114 -6.85 0.53 14.90
C ILE A 114 -8.17 1.00 14.28
N ASN A 115 -8.09 1.55 13.07
CA ASN A 115 -9.22 1.89 12.23
C ASN A 115 -8.79 1.98 10.76
N VAL A 116 -9.75 2.22 9.87
CA VAL A 116 -9.53 2.33 8.43
C VAL A 116 -8.56 3.45 8.05
N CYS A 117 -8.52 4.56 8.81
CA CYS A 117 -7.59 5.66 8.58
C CYS A 117 -6.14 5.19 8.76
N TRP A 118 -5.85 4.47 9.85
CA TRP A 118 -4.52 3.91 10.10
C TRP A 118 -4.10 2.87 9.04
N LEU A 119 -5.04 2.12 8.46
CA LEU A 119 -4.76 1.24 7.32
C LEU A 119 -4.41 2.05 6.07
N HIS A 120 -5.19 3.10 5.76
CA HIS A 120 -4.90 3.99 4.64
C HIS A 120 -3.56 4.70 4.79
N HIS A 121 -3.18 5.10 5.99
CA HIS A 121 -1.85 5.64 6.25
C HIS A 121 -0.76 4.60 5.90
N ALA A 122 -0.96 3.34 6.30
CA ALA A 122 -0.04 2.26 5.96
C ALA A 122 0.02 1.93 4.46
N LYS A 123 -1.00 2.28 3.66
CA LYS A 123 -0.94 2.16 2.19
C LYS A 123 0.17 3.00 1.57
N CYS A 124 0.57 4.09 2.21
CA CYS A 124 1.71 4.86 1.72
C CYS A 124 2.99 3.99 1.68
N LEU A 125 3.16 3.10 2.66
CA LEU A 125 4.26 2.14 2.65
C LEU A 125 3.98 0.92 1.76
N LYS A 126 2.72 0.50 1.70
CA LYS A 126 2.27 -0.70 1.01
C LYS A 126 1.09 -0.37 0.07
N PRO A 127 1.33 0.08 -1.17
CA PRO A 127 0.26 0.51 -2.07
C PRO A 127 -0.85 -0.54 -2.29
N ASP A 128 -0.47 -1.82 -2.29
CA ASP A 128 -1.37 -2.97 -2.49
C ASP A 128 -2.09 -3.44 -1.20
N LEU A 129 -1.89 -2.75 -0.07
CA LEU A 129 -2.56 -3.09 1.19
C LEU A 129 -4.05 -2.79 1.10
N LEU A 130 -4.91 -3.79 1.19
CA LEU A 130 -6.36 -3.64 1.14
C LEU A 130 -7.00 -3.93 2.49
N VAL A 131 -8.23 -3.48 2.70
CA VAL A 131 -9.04 -3.97 3.82
C VAL A 131 -9.49 -5.38 3.45
N LYS A 132 -9.02 -6.37 4.20
CA LYS A 132 -9.49 -7.76 4.11
C LYS A 132 -10.84 -7.90 4.82
N PHE A 133 -10.92 -7.45 6.08
CA PHE A 133 -12.12 -7.50 6.91
C PHE A 133 -12.30 -6.21 7.73
N TYR A 134 -13.53 -5.79 8.04
CA TYR A 134 -13.79 -4.65 8.94
C TYR A 134 -13.89 -5.09 10.41
N THR A 135 -12.99 -5.98 10.81
CA THR A 135 -12.80 -6.49 12.17
C THR A 135 -11.31 -6.71 12.38
N PRO A 136 -10.83 -6.92 13.62
CA PRO A 136 -9.47 -7.41 13.82
C PRO A 136 -9.21 -8.71 13.04
N CYS A 137 -7.96 -8.96 12.66
CA CYS A 137 -7.56 -10.23 12.03
C CYS A 137 -7.72 -11.40 13.00
N GLU A 138 -7.43 -11.16 14.28
CA GLU A 138 -7.70 -12.08 15.37
C GLU A 138 -9.06 -11.72 15.98
N VAL A 139 -10.07 -12.52 15.68
CA VAL A 139 -11.37 -12.39 16.33
C VAL A 139 -11.28 -12.93 17.76
N PRO A 140 -11.72 -12.20 18.79
CA PRO A 140 -11.88 -12.77 20.12
C PRO A 140 -12.97 -13.84 20.05
N GLY A 141 -12.52 -15.09 19.93
CA GLY A 141 -13.32 -16.27 19.63
C GLY A 141 -12.49 -17.55 19.72
N GLY A 142 -11.72 -17.68 20.81
CA GLY A 142 -10.99 -18.89 21.20
C GLY A 142 -9.84 -19.31 20.27
N GLU A 143 -8.86 -20.02 20.81
CA GLU A 143 -7.73 -20.61 20.07
C GLU A 143 -8.15 -21.55 18.92
N ASP A 144 -9.44 -21.92 18.84
CA ASP A 144 -10.02 -22.91 17.93
C ASP A 144 -10.78 -22.32 16.72
N GLY A 145 -10.86 -20.98 16.56
CA GLY A 145 -11.52 -20.36 15.40
C GLY A 145 -13.04 -20.54 15.34
N ARG A 146 -13.69 -20.88 16.47
CA ARG A 146 -15.15 -21.08 16.52
C ARG A 146 -15.88 -19.77 16.81
N CYS A 147 -16.80 -19.41 15.92
CA CYS A 147 -17.70 -18.25 16.05
C CYS A 147 -18.79 -18.43 17.13
N GLU A 148 -18.46 -19.06 18.25
CA GLU A 148 -19.37 -19.41 19.34
C GLU A 148 -19.55 -18.25 20.33
N LYS A 149 -19.90 -17.06 19.83
CA LYS A 149 -20.32 -15.95 20.69
C LYS A 149 -21.78 -16.13 21.10
N LYS A 150 -22.05 -16.16 22.41
CA LYS A 150 -23.43 -16.04 22.95
C LYS A 150 -23.89 -14.60 22.76
N CYS A 151 -25.03 -14.42 22.09
CA CYS A 151 -25.59 -13.09 21.85
C CYS A 151 -26.78 -12.81 22.75
N PRO A 152 -26.93 -11.56 23.24
CA PRO A 152 -28.11 -11.16 24.00
C PRO A 152 -29.37 -11.24 23.13
N MET A 153 -30.53 -11.42 23.78
CA MET A 153 -31.83 -11.48 23.08
C MET A 153 -32.38 -10.09 22.68
N SER A 154 -31.59 -9.02 22.84
CA SER A 154 -31.98 -7.66 22.48
C SER A 154 -32.38 -7.55 21.01
N SER A 155 -33.40 -6.75 20.72
CA SER A 155 -33.96 -6.59 19.38
C SER A 155 -33.72 -5.17 18.87
N GLN A 156 -32.47 -4.90 18.48
CA GLN A 156 -32.04 -3.64 17.87
C GLN A 156 -31.49 -3.96 16.49
N PRO A 157 -32.36 -4.07 15.47
CA PRO A 157 -31.97 -4.66 14.20
C PRO A 157 -30.88 -3.85 13.51
N VAL A 158 -30.03 -4.56 12.76
CA VAL A 158 -29.02 -3.95 11.87
C VAL A 158 -29.09 -4.65 10.51
N CYS A 159 -28.92 -3.87 9.45
CA CYS A 159 -28.83 -4.38 8.10
C CYS A 159 -27.36 -4.65 7.79
N GLY A 160 -27.02 -5.87 7.38
CA GLY A 160 -25.68 -6.21 6.90
C GLY A 160 -25.45 -5.77 5.46
N THR A 161 -24.18 -5.65 5.05
CA THR A 161 -23.77 -5.41 3.65
C THR A 161 -24.15 -6.56 2.69
N ASP A 162 -24.45 -7.72 3.26
CA ASP A 162 -25.06 -8.88 2.60
C ASP A 162 -26.57 -8.74 2.37
N ASN A 163 -27.16 -7.60 2.76
CA ASN A 163 -28.60 -7.31 2.68
C ASN A 163 -29.45 -8.24 3.58
N ILE A 164 -28.88 -8.76 4.67
CA ILE A 164 -29.60 -9.54 5.69
C ILE A 164 -29.88 -8.67 6.92
N THR A 165 -31.12 -8.70 7.41
CA THR A 165 -31.49 -8.08 8.69
C THR A 165 -31.07 -9.00 9.84
N TYR A 166 -30.16 -8.53 10.69
CA TYR A 166 -29.76 -9.20 11.91
C TYR A 166 -30.54 -8.62 13.10
N LYS A 167 -31.07 -9.48 13.99
CA LYS A 167 -31.86 -9.05 15.17
C LYS A 167 -31.12 -8.05 16.06
N ASN A 168 -29.80 -8.16 16.11
CA ASN A 168 -28.91 -7.21 16.76
C ASN A 168 -27.49 -7.26 16.17
N TYR A 169 -26.69 -6.25 16.53
CA TYR A 169 -25.28 -6.15 16.15
C TYR A 169 -24.47 -7.39 16.50
N CYS A 170 -24.74 -8.04 17.65
CA CYS A 170 -24.02 -9.25 18.04
C CYS A 170 -24.23 -10.38 17.03
N LEU A 171 -25.46 -10.63 16.59
CA LEU A 171 -25.75 -11.67 15.59
C LEU A 171 -25.08 -11.36 14.24
N LEU A 172 -25.00 -10.09 13.84
CA LEU A 172 -24.23 -9.70 12.66
C LEU A 172 -22.75 -10.04 12.86
N THR A 173 -22.14 -9.66 13.99
CA THR A 173 -20.73 -9.98 14.25
C THR A 173 -20.46 -11.48 14.28
N LYS A 174 -21.42 -12.28 14.76
CA LYS A 174 -21.34 -13.74 14.72
C LYS A 174 -21.37 -14.28 13.30
N ALA A 175 -22.27 -13.78 12.44
CA ALA A 175 -22.32 -14.15 11.03
C ALA A 175 -21.07 -13.68 10.26
N ASN A 176 -20.58 -12.47 10.55
CA ASN A 176 -19.36 -11.95 9.97
C ASN A 176 -18.12 -12.77 10.38
N CYS A 177 -18.09 -13.35 11.58
CA CYS A 177 -17.02 -14.27 11.95
C CYS A 177 -16.93 -15.49 11.00
N ILE A 178 -18.07 -15.95 10.47
CA ILE A 178 -18.16 -17.10 9.54
C ILE A 178 -17.84 -16.66 8.10
N HIS A 179 -18.53 -15.65 7.59
CA HIS A 179 -18.45 -15.26 6.16
C HIS A 179 -17.37 -14.21 5.87
N ARG A 180 -16.86 -13.55 6.91
CA ARG A 180 -15.78 -12.55 6.88
C ARG A 180 -15.92 -11.50 5.77
N ASN A 181 -17.10 -10.95 5.53
CA ASN A 181 -17.27 -9.79 4.65
C ASN A 181 -18.59 -9.04 4.91
N ILE A 182 -19.11 -9.12 6.14
CA ILE A 182 -20.42 -8.61 6.53
C ILE A 182 -20.21 -7.48 7.53
N THR A 183 -20.58 -6.26 7.17
CA THR A 183 -20.53 -5.10 8.06
C THR A 183 -21.92 -4.50 8.23
N VAL A 184 -22.09 -3.64 9.23
CA VAL A 184 -23.33 -2.89 9.38
C VAL A 184 -23.42 -1.89 8.23
N ALA A 185 -24.44 -2.03 7.42
CA ALA A 185 -24.75 -1.13 6.35
C ALA A 185 -25.72 -0.02 6.78
N ILE A 186 -26.77 -0.37 7.53
CA ILE A 186 -27.74 0.57 8.13
C ILE A 186 -28.08 0.11 9.54
N ARG A 187 -28.30 1.07 10.45
CA ARG A 187 -28.96 0.82 11.74
C ARG A 187 -30.47 0.67 11.52
N GLY A 188 -31.02 -0.48 11.89
CA GLY A 188 -32.39 -0.88 11.55
C GLY A 188 -32.42 -2.06 10.58
N GLU A 189 -33.61 -2.46 10.16
CA GLU A 189 -33.79 -3.57 9.23
C GLU A 189 -33.34 -3.20 7.80
N CYS A 190 -32.88 -4.18 7.03
CA CYS A 190 -32.67 -4.00 5.60
C CYS A 190 -33.96 -3.60 4.90
N LEU A 191 -33.84 -2.87 3.80
CA LEU A 191 -34.98 -2.40 3.00
C LEU A 191 -35.68 -3.53 2.20
N GLY A 192 -35.40 -4.80 2.49
CA GLY A 192 -35.69 -5.93 1.62
C GLY A 192 -36.29 -7.15 2.31
N LYS A 193 -37.50 -7.00 2.86
CA LYS A 193 -38.62 -7.97 2.72
C LYS A 193 -39.94 -7.23 2.98
N ILE A 194 -40.42 -6.46 2.00
CA ILE A 194 -41.81 -5.97 2.04
C ILE A 194 -42.40 -6.20 0.64
N HIS A 195 -43.53 -6.88 0.64
CA HIS A 195 -44.40 -7.17 -0.49
C HIS A 195 -44.40 -6.03 -1.52
N ASN A 196 -44.17 -6.40 -2.79
CA ASN A 196 -44.66 -5.69 -3.97
C ASN A 196 -44.30 -4.18 -4.07
N LYS A 197 -43.24 -3.88 -4.84
CA LYS A 197 -43.13 -2.73 -5.76
C LYS A 197 -42.81 -1.32 -5.26
N TYR A 198 -42.27 -1.08 -4.06
CA TYR A 198 -41.84 0.28 -3.70
C TYR A 198 -40.42 0.37 -3.13
N CYS A 199 -39.41 0.49 -4.01
CA CYS A 199 -38.02 0.87 -3.68
C CYS A 199 -37.91 2.36 -3.28
N SER A 200 -38.93 2.90 -2.60
CA SER A 200 -39.16 4.33 -2.41
C SER A 200 -39.15 4.78 -0.93
N LYS A 201 -38.63 3.97 0.00
CA LYS A 201 -38.46 4.42 1.40
C LYS A 201 -37.49 5.61 1.43
N LYS A 202 -37.90 6.69 2.12
CA LYS A 202 -37.03 7.84 2.40
C LYS A 202 -35.89 7.39 3.31
N CYS A 203 -34.66 7.67 2.90
CA CYS A 203 -33.49 7.45 3.73
C CYS A 203 -33.30 8.64 4.66
N ASN A 204 -33.40 8.41 5.97
CA ASN A 204 -33.19 9.42 7.00
C ASN A 204 -31.82 9.26 7.70
N TYR A 205 -30.86 8.58 7.07
CA TYR A 205 -29.57 8.27 7.70
C TYR A 205 -28.40 8.86 6.90
N PRO A 206 -27.46 9.57 7.57
CA PRO A 206 -26.27 10.11 6.94
C PRO A 206 -25.16 9.06 6.93
N ASN A 207 -25.31 7.99 6.16
CA ASN A 207 -24.14 7.16 5.86
C ASN A 207 -23.48 7.75 4.61
N LEU A 208 -22.32 8.38 4.72
CA LEU A 208 -21.66 9.13 3.63
C LEU A 208 -20.57 8.31 2.91
N SER A 209 -20.39 7.04 3.26
CA SER A 209 -19.37 6.20 2.63
C SER A 209 -19.85 5.73 1.25
N PRO A 210 -19.14 6.07 0.17
CA PRO A 210 -19.50 5.64 -1.18
C PRO A 210 -19.28 4.14 -1.35
N ILE A 211 -20.11 3.50 -2.17
CA ILE A 211 -20.06 2.07 -2.45
C ILE A 211 -19.93 1.87 -3.95
N CYS A 212 -18.96 1.07 -4.35
CA CYS A 212 -18.86 0.60 -5.72
C CYS A 212 -19.66 -0.69 -5.87
N ALA A 213 -20.44 -0.81 -6.94
CA ALA A 213 -21.16 -2.03 -7.22
C ALA A 213 -21.23 -2.31 -8.71
N SER A 214 -21.29 -3.61 -9.04
CA SER A 214 -21.37 -4.09 -10.42
C SER A 214 -22.63 -4.93 -10.64
N SER A 215 -23.19 -4.78 -11.83
CA SER A 215 -24.23 -5.66 -12.37
C SER A 215 -24.04 -5.76 -13.88
N GLU A 216 -24.10 -6.98 -14.42
CA GLU A 216 -24.14 -7.22 -15.88
C GLU A 216 -23.02 -6.49 -16.65
N GLY A 217 -21.81 -6.45 -16.07
CA GLY A 217 -20.65 -5.79 -16.67
C GLY A 217 -20.60 -4.27 -16.54
N SER A 218 -21.62 -3.64 -15.96
CA SER A 218 -21.60 -2.22 -15.60
C SER A 218 -21.13 -2.03 -14.17
N ILE A 219 -20.22 -1.09 -13.94
CA ILE A 219 -19.73 -0.72 -12.61
C ILE A 219 -20.21 0.70 -12.31
N ASN A 220 -20.73 0.93 -11.10
CA ASN A 220 -21.29 2.22 -10.70
C ASN A 220 -20.87 2.57 -9.27
N LEU A 221 -20.51 3.85 -9.08
CA LEU A 221 -20.23 4.41 -7.77
C LEU A 221 -21.50 5.04 -7.19
N TYR A 222 -21.94 4.52 -6.06
CA TYR A 222 -23.06 5.03 -5.30
C TYR A 222 -22.55 5.96 -4.21
N LYS A 223 -23.16 7.13 -4.08
CA LYS A 223 -22.78 8.17 -3.11
C LYS A 223 -22.77 7.63 -1.67
N ASP A 224 -23.70 6.73 -1.38
CA ASP A 224 -23.93 6.19 -0.06
C ASP A 224 -24.64 4.83 -0.13
N TYR A 225 -24.73 4.15 1.02
CA TYR A 225 -25.44 2.87 1.09
C TYR A 225 -26.93 2.99 0.80
N CYS A 226 -27.55 4.16 1.02
CA CYS A 226 -28.96 4.37 0.69
C CYS A 226 -29.20 4.28 -0.83
N THR A 227 -28.42 5.03 -1.60
CA THR A 227 -28.50 5.07 -3.06
C THR A 227 -28.15 3.70 -3.66
N PHE A 228 -27.14 3.03 -3.11
CA PHE A 228 -26.83 1.63 -3.48
C PHE A 228 -28.00 0.68 -3.18
N SER A 229 -28.57 0.72 -1.97
CA SER A 229 -29.67 -0.16 -1.58
C SER A 229 -30.91 0.03 -2.43
N LYS A 230 -31.20 1.29 -2.79
CA LYS A 230 -32.29 1.61 -3.71
C LYS A 230 -32.04 1.01 -5.10
N ALA A 231 -30.81 1.12 -5.61
CA ALA A 231 -30.43 0.53 -6.89
C ALA A 231 -30.47 -1.01 -6.85
N LYS A 232 -29.99 -1.65 -5.77
CA LYS A 232 -30.04 -3.10 -5.57
C LYS A 232 -31.47 -3.63 -5.42
N CYS A 233 -32.37 -2.85 -4.85
CA CYS A 233 -33.81 -3.16 -4.80
C CYS A 233 -34.42 -3.20 -6.20
N LEU A 234 -34.02 -2.28 -7.09
CA LEU A 234 -34.47 -2.24 -8.48
C LEU A 234 -33.76 -3.28 -9.36
N ASN A 235 -32.51 -3.62 -9.02
CA ASN A 235 -31.68 -4.59 -9.71
C ASN A 235 -31.05 -5.58 -8.71
N PRO A 236 -31.71 -6.73 -8.47
CA PRO A 236 -31.21 -7.74 -7.53
C PRO A 236 -29.83 -8.32 -7.86
N SER A 237 -29.42 -8.27 -9.12
CA SER A 237 -28.11 -8.74 -9.59
C SER A 237 -26.97 -7.77 -9.24
N LEU A 238 -27.28 -6.59 -8.70
CA LEU A 238 -26.30 -5.60 -8.28
C LEU A 238 -25.57 -6.06 -7.02
N LEU A 239 -24.26 -6.28 -7.15
CA LEU A 239 -23.38 -6.73 -6.07
C LEU A 239 -22.32 -5.68 -5.77
N PRO A 240 -22.00 -5.43 -4.49
CA PRO A 240 -20.91 -4.54 -4.13
C PRO A 240 -19.58 -5.14 -4.60
N VAL A 241 -18.70 -4.29 -5.13
CA VAL A 241 -17.36 -4.64 -5.59
C VAL A 241 -16.33 -3.69 -4.98
N ASP A 242 -15.04 -3.96 -5.18
CA ASP A 242 -13.98 -3.11 -4.63
C ASP A 242 -14.09 -1.67 -5.14
N ILE A 243 -13.93 -0.70 -4.24
CA ILE A 243 -14.07 0.73 -4.55
C ILE A 243 -13.06 1.23 -5.58
N SER A 244 -11.90 0.56 -5.69
CA SER A 244 -10.87 0.88 -6.70
C SER A 244 -11.35 0.63 -8.13
N LEU A 245 -12.29 -0.30 -8.34
CA LEU A 245 -12.85 -0.58 -9.67
C LEU A 245 -13.64 0.62 -10.20
N CYS A 246 -14.39 1.30 -9.32
CA CYS A 246 -15.08 2.54 -9.68
C CYS A 246 -14.13 3.74 -9.83
N ALA A 247 -12.93 3.70 -9.23
CA ALA A 247 -11.93 4.75 -9.37
C ALA A 247 -11.17 4.65 -10.72
N ALA A 248 -11.06 3.44 -11.27
CA ALA A 248 -10.42 3.18 -12.56
C ALA A 248 -11.27 3.63 -13.77
N GLU A 249 -12.59 3.77 -13.61
CA GLU A 249 -13.52 4.21 -14.67
C GLU A 249 -13.80 5.72 -14.67
N GLN A 250 -13.24 6.49 -13.74
CA GLN A 250 -13.32 7.96 -13.79
C GLN A 250 -12.42 8.46 -14.94
N PRO A 251 -12.92 9.24 -15.91
CA PRO A 251 -12.04 9.91 -16.86
C PRO A 251 -11.04 10.76 -16.07
N LYS A 252 -9.74 10.55 -16.34
CA LYS A 252 -8.64 11.31 -15.72
C LYS A 252 -8.94 12.80 -15.85
N VAL A 253 -9.32 13.44 -14.74
CA VAL A 253 -9.38 14.89 -14.67
C VAL A 253 -7.95 15.39 -14.76
N VAL A 254 -7.56 15.87 -15.94
CA VAL A 254 -6.28 16.56 -16.14
C VAL A 254 -6.26 17.77 -15.20
N PRO A 255 -5.25 17.93 -14.34
CA PRO A 255 -5.15 19.09 -13.47
C PRO A 255 -5.03 20.35 -14.33
N LYS A 256 -5.97 21.29 -14.19
CA LYS A 256 -5.83 22.64 -14.75
C LYS A 256 -4.66 23.31 -14.04
N THR A 257 -3.57 23.54 -14.77
CA THR A 257 -2.51 24.46 -14.34
C THR A 257 -3.07 25.88 -14.28
N SER A 258 -2.97 26.50 -13.10
CA SER A 258 -2.97 27.96 -12.85
C SER A 258 -2.06 28.66 -13.87
N HIS A 259 -2.39 29.78 -14.54
CA HIS A 259 -2.85 31.12 -14.13
C HIS A 259 -2.93 31.99 -15.42
N PRO A 260 -3.25 33.30 -15.41
CA PRO A 260 -4.40 34.04 -14.88
C PRO A 260 -5.22 34.74 -16.02
N ASP A 261 -6.40 35.22 -15.65
CA ASP A 261 -7.21 36.29 -16.27
C ASP A 261 -7.21 36.51 -17.81
N ASN A 262 -8.35 36.21 -18.45
CA ASN A 262 -9.11 37.26 -19.15
C ASN A 262 -10.54 36.82 -19.55
N ASN A 263 -11.43 37.75 -19.23
CA ASN A 263 -12.84 37.93 -19.57
C ASN A 263 -13.29 37.41 -20.97
N SER A 264 -14.30 36.55 -21.03
CA SER A 264 -15.53 36.75 -21.84
C SER A 264 -16.43 35.50 -21.86
N LEU A 265 -17.74 35.76 -21.76
CA LEU A 265 -18.82 34.82 -21.98
C LEU A 265 -18.81 34.36 -23.45
N GLN A 266 -18.82 33.05 -23.72
CA GLN A 266 -19.56 32.46 -24.85
C GLN A 266 -19.60 30.92 -24.78
N GLU A 267 -20.83 30.44 -24.55
CA GLU A 267 -21.53 29.32 -25.19
C GLU A 267 -20.80 28.03 -25.65
N ARG A 268 -21.34 26.93 -25.13
CA ARG A 268 -21.56 25.59 -25.75
C ARG A 268 -20.91 25.31 -27.11
N MET A 269 -20.14 24.23 -27.16
CA MET A 269 -20.13 23.32 -28.32
C MET A 269 -19.94 21.87 -27.85
N VAL A 270 -21.05 21.11 -27.85
CA VAL A 270 -21.06 19.65 -27.73
C VAL A 270 -20.90 19.12 -29.15
N ILE A 271 -19.77 18.50 -29.46
CA ILE A 271 -19.61 17.75 -30.71
C ILE A 271 -19.96 16.29 -30.40
N PHE A 272 -21.15 15.88 -30.82
CA PHE A 272 -21.50 14.46 -30.98
C PHE A 272 -20.94 13.99 -32.32
N SER A 273 -19.90 13.18 -32.29
CA SER A 273 -19.52 12.35 -33.44
C SER A 273 -20.28 11.03 -33.33
N GLY A 274 -21.51 11.00 -33.85
CA GLY A 274 -22.16 9.74 -34.19
C GLY A 274 -21.49 9.14 -35.42
N ASN A 275 -21.44 7.81 -35.50
CA ASN A 275 -21.55 7.13 -36.78
C ASN A 275 -22.55 5.98 -36.63
N PRO A 276 -23.52 5.85 -37.55
CA PRO A 276 -24.53 4.79 -37.54
C PRO A 276 -24.06 3.53 -38.30
N LEU A 277 -24.61 2.39 -37.87
CA LEU A 277 -24.74 1.07 -38.51
C LEU A 277 -23.46 0.40 -39.04
#